data_AF-A0AAX6GFS5-F1
#
_entry.id   AF-A0AAX6GFS5-F1
#
_cell.length_a   1.000
_cell.length_b   1.000
_cell.length_c   1.000
_cell.angle_alpha   90.00
_cell.angle_beta   90.00
_cell.angle_gamma   90.00
#
_symmetry.space_group_name_H-M   'P 1'
#
loop_
_entity.id
_entity.type
_entity.pdbx_description
1 polymer ?
#
loop_
_entity_poly.entity_id
_entity_poly.type
_entity_poly.pdbx_seq_one_letter_code
_entity_poly.pdbx_strand_id
1 'polypeptide(L)'
;MMMLFLGDELLSVNGVDVKQKSAFDVSTLLQGPKETCVTIEVKHGKYGPIQSIKVQRQLVARTPVFYRLDKMDNGDISFGYVQIKELNAWQKET
;
A
#
# COMPACT_ATOMS: atom_id res chain seq x y z
N MET A 1 5.32 -6.05 21.44
CA MET A 1 4.60 -5.59 20.23
C MET A 1 5.62 -5.53 19.11
N MET A 2 5.56 -6.42 18.13
CA MET A 2 6.53 -6.45 17.03
C MET A 2 6.07 -5.48 15.95
N MET A 3 6.93 -4.56 15.56
CA MET A 3 6.61 -3.42 14.70
C MET A 3 7.37 -3.58 13.38
N LEU A 4 6.71 -3.32 12.26
CA LEU A 4 7.36 -3.26 10.95
C LEU A 4 8.18 -1.97 10.85
N PHE A 5 9.39 -2.07 10.31
CA PHE A 5 10.28 -0.94 10.08
C PHE A 5 10.53 -0.73 8.57
N LEU A 6 10.79 0.52 8.19
CA LEU A 6 11.25 0.80 6.84
C LEU A 6 12.57 0.06 6.59
N GLY A 7 12.67 -0.67 5.48
CA GLY A 7 13.82 -1.52 5.15
C GLY A 7 13.63 -2.99 5.51
N ASP A 8 12.48 -3.38 6.06
CA ASP A 8 12.10 -4.79 6.20
C ASP A 8 11.83 -5.40 4.82
N GLU A 9 12.48 -6.54 4.54
CA GLU A 9 12.26 -7.34 3.35
C GLU A 9 11.13 -8.34 3.59
N LEU A 10 10.10 -8.33 2.75
CA LEU A 10 9.00 -9.29 2.79
C LEU A 10 9.44 -10.62 2.14
N LEU A 11 9.31 -11.72 2.86
CA LEU A 11 9.72 -13.06 2.42
C LEU A 11 8.54 -13.96 2.05
N SER A 12 7.45 -13.90 2.84
CA SER A 12 6.25 -14.68 2.56
C SER A 12 4.98 -13.98 3.02
N VAL A 13 3.86 -14.31 2.37
CA VAL A 13 2.52 -13.85 2.72
C VAL A 13 1.61 -15.08 2.83
N ASN A 14 1.04 -15.31 4.02
CA ASN A 14 0.25 -16.51 4.36
C ASN A 14 0.97 -17.82 4.00
N GLY A 15 2.29 -17.88 4.19
CA GLY A 15 3.12 -19.04 3.86
C GLY A 15 3.49 -19.16 2.37
N VAL A 16 3.08 -18.22 1.53
CA VAL A 16 3.44 -18.18 0.11
C VAL A 16 4.69 -17.33 -0.08
N ASP A 17 5.77 -17.92 -0.62
CA ASP A 17 7.01 -17.21 -0.96
C ASP A 17 6.75 -16.13 -2.02
N VAL A 18 7.27 -14.93 -1.77
CA VAL A 18 7.09 -13.76 -2.65
C VAL A 18 8.25 -13.52 -3.62
N LYS A 19 9.41 -14.19 -3.46
CA LYS A 19 10.63 -13.93 -4.26
C LYS A 19 10.46 -14.10 -5.76
N GLN A 20 9.53 -14.95 -6.19
CA GLN A 20 9.26 -15.25 -7.59
C GLN A 20 7.90 -14.69 -8.06
N LYS A 21 7.33 -13.77 -7.30
CA LYS A 21 6.03 -13.15 -7.61
C LYS A 21 6.19 -11.71 -8.04
N SER A 22 5.30 -11.25 -8.91
CA SER A 22 5.26 -9.83 -9.25
C SER A 22 4.79 -9.01 -8.05
N ALA A 23 5.19 -7.74 -7.98
CA ALA A 23 4.72 -6.83 -6.95
C ALA A 23 3.17 -6.74 -6.91
N PHE A 24 2.53 -6.88 -8.07
CA PHE A 24 1.07 -6.90 -8.21
C PHE A 24 0.45 -8.15 -7.55
N ASP A 25 1.01 -9.33 -7.80
CA ASP A 25 0.52 -10.57 -7.19
C ASP A 25 0.68 -10.54 -5.67
N VAL A 26 1.82 -10.04 -5.19
CA VAL A 26 2.09 -9.90 -3.76
C VAL A 26 1.13 -8.91 -3.11
N SER A 27 0.86 -7.78 -3.77
CA SER A 27 -0.14 -6.80 -3.32
C SER A 27 -1.52 -7.45 -3.17
N THR A 28 -1.91 -8.29 -4.12
CA THR A 28 -3.19 -9.01 -4.09
C THR A 28 -3.29 -9.97 -2.91
N LEU A 29 -2.19 -10.64 -2.52
CA LEU A 29 -2.13 -11.51 -1.34
C LEU A 29 -2.25 -10.72 -0.02
N LEU A 30 -1.65 -9.53 0.02
CA LEU A 30 -1.72 -8.62 1.17
C LEU A 30 -3.10 -7.98 1.31
N GLN A 31 -3.75 -7.67 0.19
CA GLN A 31 -5.11 -7.14 0.15
C GLN A 31 -6.14 -8.23 0.51
N GLY A 32 -7.32 -7.80 0.92
CA GLY A 32 -8.40 -8.71 1.30
C GLY A 32 -9.50 -8.01 2.09
N PRO A 33 -10.58 -8.73 2.43
CA PRO A 33 -11.71 -8.17 3.16
C PRO A 33 -11.28 -7.59 4.51
N LYS A 34 -11.99 -6.55 4.97
CA LYS A 34 -11.77 -5.94 6.29
C LYS A 34 -11.85 -6.99 7.40
N GLU A 35 -11.16 -6.73 8.51
CA GLU A 35 -11.19 -7.56 9.71
C GLU A 35 -10.62 -8.98 9.54
N THR A 36 -10.15 -9.33 8.34
CA THR A 36 -9.34 -10.54 8.13
C THR A 36 -7.89 -10.28 8.52
N CYS A 37 -7.16 -11.33 8.87
CA CYS A 37 -5.73 -11.24 9.15
C CYS A 37 -4.91 -11.77 7.98
N VAL A 38 -3.73 -11.19 7.81
CA VAL A 38 -2.67 -11.70 6.94
C VAL A 38 -1.45 -11.99 7.82
N THR A 39 -0.83 -13.14 7.62
CA THR A 39 0.45 -13.46 8.25
C THR A 39 1.56 -13.14 7.26
N ILE A 40 2.52 -12.33 7.65
CA ILE A 40 3.69 -12.00 6.84
C ILE A 40 4.95 -12.46 7.53
N GLU A 41 5.91 -12.92 6.73
CA GLU A 41 7.26 -13.16 7.21
C GLU A 41 8.18 -12.08 6.65
N VAL A 42 8.90 -11.41 7.54
CA VAL A 42 9.79 -10.31 7.17
C VAL A 42 11.19 -10.54 7.73
N LYS A 43 12.17 -9.91 7.09
CA LYS A 43 13.55 -9.89 7.56
C LYS A 43 14.08 -8.46 7.55
N HIS A 44 14.53 -7.99 8.71
CA HIS A 44 15.14 -6.67 8.81
C HIS A 44 16.61 -6.72 8.37
N GLY A 45 16.92 -6.09 7.24
CA GLY A 45 18.28 -6.06 6.69
C GLY A 45 18.86 -7.44 6.35
N LYS A 46 20.16 -7.48 6.03
CA LYS A 46 20.79 -8.69 5.47
C LYS A 46 20.99 -9.83 6.48
N TYR A 47 21.08 -9.52 7.78
CA TYR A 47 21.40 -10.48 8.84
C TYR A 47 20.36 -10.52 9.98
N GLY A 48 19.24 -9.80 9.84
CA GLY A 48 18.19 -9.85 10.86
C GLY A 48 17.51 -11.21 10.94
N PRO A 49 16.91 -11.55 12.10
CA PRO A 49 16.08 -12.74 12.22
C PRO A 49 14.84 -12.63 11.34
N ILE A 50 14.36 -13.77 10.85
CA ILE A 50 13.06 -13.85 10.19
C ILE A 50 11.97 -13.75 11.25
N GLN A 51 11.02 -12.85 11.03
CA GLN A 51 9.94 -12.54 11.95
C GLN A 51 8.60 -12.83 11.29
N SER A 52 7.76 -13.62 11.95
CA SER A 52 6.38 -13.86 11.52
C SER A 52 5.43 -12.93 12.27
N ILE A 53 4.66 -12.14 11.53
CA ILE A 53 3.79 -11.10 12.08
C ILE A 53 2.38 -11.32 11.52
N LYS A 54 1.40 -11.41 12.42
CA LYS A 54 -0.02 -11.44 12.06
C LYS A 54 -0.56 -10.01 12.09
N VAL A 55 -0.97 -9.51 10.93
CA VAL A 55 -1.49 -8.15 10.74
C VAL A 55 -2.98 -8.22 10.42
N GLN A 56 -3.79 -7.41 11.10
CA GLN A 56 -5.21 -7.27 10.77
C GLN A 56 -5.37 -6.25 9.64
N ARG A 57 -6.09 -6.62 8.59
CA ARG A 57 -6.41 -5.71 7.48
C ARG A 57 -7.37 -4.64 7.98
N GLN A 58 -6.90 -3.39 7.96
CA GLN A 58 -7.72 -2.22 8.24
C GLN A 58 -8.19 -1.58 6.94
N LEU A 59 -9.39 -0.98 6.98
CA LEU A 59 -9.90 -0.16 5.89
C LEU A 59 -9.08 1.14 5.86
N VAL A 60 -8.02 1.16 5.06
CA VAL A 60 -7.30 2.41 4.77
C VAL A 60 -7.90 2.99 3.50
N ALA A 61 -9.00 3.73 3.65
CA ALA A 61 -9.53 4.56 2.58
C ALA A 61 -8.55 5.72 2.34
N ARG A 62 -7.54 5.50 1.50
CA ARG A 62 -6.70 6.58 0.97
C ARG A 62 -7.30 7.02 -0.35
N THR A 63 -7.76 8.27 -0.42
CA THR A 63 -8.13 8.88 -1.69
C THR A 63 -6.86 8.99 -2.55
N PRO A 64 -6.84 8.42 -3.78
CA PRO A 64 -5.73 8.63 -4.70
C PRO A 64 -5.75 10.05 -5.31
N VAL A 65 -6.82 10.80 -5.06
CA VAL A 65 -7.04 12.16 -5.55
C VAL A 65 -6.70 13.15 -4.45
N PHE A 66 -5.73 14.01 -4.75
CA PHE A 66 -5.36 15.17 -3.96
C PHE A 66 -5.78 16.41 -4.74
N TYR A 67 -6.40 17.38 -4.08
CA TYR A 67 -6.73 18.65 -4.72
C TYR A 67 -6.27 19.82 -3.85
N ARG A 68 -5.90 20.91 -4.51
CA ARG A 68 -5.52 22.17 -3.85
C ARG A 68 -5.97 23.34 -4.71
N LEU A 69 -6.42 24.41 -4.06
CA LEU A 69 -6.70 25.69 -4.70
C LEU A 69 -5.61 26.68 -4.30
N ASP A 70 -4.91 27.24 -5.27
CA ASP A 70 -3.96 28.34 -5.05
C ASP A 70 -4.49 29.63 -5.65
N LYS A 71 -4.16 30.75 -5.03
CA LYS A 71 -4.50 32.10 -5.49
C LYS A 71 -3.22 32.81 -5.92
N MET A 72 -3.25 33.54 -7.03
CA MET A 72 -2.16 34.43 -7.40
C MET A 72 -2.14 35.67 -6.50
N ASP A 73 -0.95 36.24 -6.26
CA ASP A 73 -0.77 37.55 -5.62
C ASP A 73 -1.41 38.63 -6.49
N ASN A 74 -2.70 38.87 -6.22
CA ASN A 74 -3.64 39.91 -6.68
C ASN A 74 -5.11 39.43 -6.67
N GLY A 75 -5.38 38.22 -6.16
CA GLY A 75 -6.71 37.83 -5.66
C GLY A 75 -7.77 37.44 -6.70
N ASP A 76 -7.64 37.87 -7.96
CA ASP A 76 -8.66 37.67 -9.00
C ASP A 76 -8.56 36.32 -9.74
N ILE A 77 -7.43 35.62 -9.66
CA ILE A 77 -7.22 34.35 -10.36
C ILE A 77 -6.94 33.23 -9.37
N SER A 78 -7.76 32.18 -9.41
CA SER A 78 -7.59 30.95 -8.63
C SER A 78 -7.25 29.78 -9.54
N PHE A 79 -6.23 29.01 -9.19
CA PHE A 79 -5.82 27.78 -9.87
C PHE A 79 -6.21 26.56 -9.05
N GLY A 80 -6.99 25.66 -9.65
CA GLY A 80 -7.30 24.36 -9.08
C GLY A 80 -6.29 23.32 -9.55
N TYR A 81 -5.56 22.72 -8.63
CA TYR A 81 -4.69 21.57 -8.87
C TYR A 81 -5.40 20.30 -8.44
N VAL A 82 -5.44 19.32 -9.33
CA VAL A 82 -5.87 17.95 -9.01
C VAL A 82 -4.72 17.02 -9.37
N GLN A 83 -4.23 16.28 -8.39
CA GLN A 83 -3.22 15.25 -8.56
C GLN A 83 -3.86 13.89 -8.31
N ILE A 84 -3.84 13.04 -9.33
CA ILE A 84 -4.30 11.65 -9.25
C ILE A 84 -3.05 10.78 -9.21
N LYS A 85 -2.81 10.09 -8.09
CA LYS A 85 -1.62 9.24 -7.93
C LYS A 85 -1.75 7.90 -8.64
N GLU A 86 -2.95 7.35 -8.71
CA GLU A 86 -3.21 6.02 -9.26
C GLU A 86 -4.59 5.97 -9.93
N LEU A 87 -4.70 5.26 -11.05
CA LEU A 87 -5.96 4.98 -11.76
C LEU A 87 -6.28 3.49 -11.63
N ASN A 88 -7.00 3.14 -10.56
CA ASN A 88 -7.19 1.74 -10.17
C ASN A 88 -8.52 1.12 -10.67
N ALA A 89 -9.16 1.72 -11.67
CA ALA A 89 -10.40 1.19 -12.26
C ALA A 89 -10.10 0.49 -13.60
N TRP A 90 -9.90 -0.83 -13.55
CA TRP A 90 -10.02 -1.68 -14.74
C TRP A 90 -11.48 -2.17 -14.84
N GLN A 91 -12.28 -1.59 -15.74
CA GLN A 91 -13.56 -2.18 -16.14
C GLN A 91 -13.34 -3.00 -17.42
N LYS A 92 -13.80 -4.26 -17.41
CA LYS A 92 -14.03 -4.99 -18.66
C LYS A 92 -15.27 -4.38 -19.32
N GLU A 93 -15.15 -3.91 -20.56
CA GLU A 93 -16.33 -3.73 -21.41
C GLU A 93 -17.08 -5.07 -21.47
N THR A 94 -18.38 -5.03 -21.17
CA THR A 94 -19.30 -6.17 -21.29
C THR A 94 -19.95 -6.12 -22.66
#